data_AF-A0A2V5YQH9-F1
#
_entry.id   AF-A0A2V5YQH9-F1
#
_cell.length_a   1.000
_cell.length_b   1.000
_cell.length_c   1.000
_cell.angle_alpha   90.00
_cell.angle_beta   90.00
_cell.angle_gamma   90.00
#
_symmetry.space_group_name_H-M   'P 1'
#
loop_
_entity.id
_entity.type
_entity.pdbx_description
1 polymer ?
#
loop_
_entity_poly.entity_id
_entity_poly.type
_entity_poly.pdbx_seq_one_letter_code
_entity_poly.pdbx_strand_id
1 'polypeptide(L)'
;PRWSFCPQCKQPIPWHQNLPLISWLALGGRCANCGAKISFRYFVVELVTALFFLAIWQSFPWQVAIAYWIFVSFLIVGTFIDFEHFIIPDRVTIGGTIAGVVCSVVVPALMQTDSRVAAGVRAALAAALGYVILWIVLEAGKIAFGRKRIEFDAPTPFTWKKRDDDADFIVGSEEGLWSEYFAREKDHLLLQCDEVRIDDREYGGVTLSFRYDRVNAEGHVLMLDDVTHISGVTRKLVIPREAMGRGDLKFLAAIGAFLGWRAVLFSLFAGSLVGSIIGLVTLVAGKPVWSAKLPFGPYLAFGAVTWMFFGEVLLHWYGTLLGP
;
A
#
# COMPACT_ATOMS: atom_id res chain seq x y z
N PRO A 1 18.32 4.41 -13.90
CA PRO A 1 18.46 4.60 -15.37
C PRO A 1 17.76 5.89 -15.81
N ARG A 2 18.42 6.71 -16.64
CA ARG A 2 17.90 8.02 -17.09
C ARG A 2 16.90 7.95 -18.25
N TRP A 3 16.83 6.81 -18.95
CA TRP A 3 16.03 6.60 -20.15
C TRP A 3 15.35 5.22 -20.13
N SER A 4 14.28 5.04 -20.89
CA SER A 4 13.65 3.73 -21.14
C SER A 4 14.69 2.76 -21.72
N PHE A 5 14.80 1.57 -21.14
CA PHE A 5 15.79 0.57 -21.51
C PHE A 5 15.17 -0.83 -21.49
N CYS A 6 15.69 -1.73 -22.30
CA CYS A 6 15.28 -3.13 -22.25
C CYS A 6 15.76 -3.78 -20.93
N PRO A 7 14.89 -4.45 -20.15
CA PRO A 7 15.31 -5.07 -18.89
C PRO A 7 16.36 -6.19 -19.08
N GLN A 8 16.40 -6.81 -20.26
CA GLN A 8 17.29 -7.94 -20.53
C GLN A 8 18.63 -7.52 -21.13
N CYS A 9 18.64 -6.79 -22.25
CA CYS A 9 19.89 -6.38 -22.89
C CYS A 9 20.42 -5.02 -22.42
N LYS A 10 19.67 -4.30 -21.56
CA LYS A 10 19.99 -2.99 -21.00
C LYS A 10 20.29 -1.87 -22.01
N GLN A 11 20.08 -2.13 -23.30
CA GLN A 11 20.20 -1.12 -24.35
C GLN A 11 19.08 -0.06 -24.19
N PRO A 12 19.41 1.23 -24.32
CA PRO A 12 18.42 2.30 -24.34
C PRO A 12 17.54 2.18 -25.59
N ILE A 13 16.24 2.45 -25.42
CA ILE A 13 15.28 2.40 -26.52
C ILE A 13 15.34 3.72 -27.30
N PRO A 14 15.55 3.71 -28.63
CA PRO A 14 15.52 4.92 -29.45
C PRO A 14 14.20 5.68 -29.29
N TRP A 15 14.24 7.01 -29.35
CA TRP A 15 13.06 7.86 -29.10
C TRP A 15 11.83 7.51 -29.97
N HIS A 16 12.01 7.13 -31.23
CA HIS A 16 10.92 6.74 -32.15
C HIS A 16 10.33 5.36 -31.80
N GLN A 17 11.10 4.51 -31.12
CA GLN A 17 10.62 3.24 -30.54
C GLN A 17 10.11 3.41 -29.11
N ASN A 18 10.22 4.63 -28.55
CA ASN A 18 9.70 4.99 -27.24
C ASN A 18 8.26 5.55 -27.30
N LEU A 19 7.58 5.43 -28.45
CA LEU A 19 6.14 5.69 -28.65
C LEU A 19 5.36 4.45 -28.25
N PRO A 20 5.03 4.28 -26.98
CA PRO A 20 5.24 2.96 -26.42
C PRO A 20 4.05 2.01 -26.65
N LEU A 21 2.84 2.53 -26.86
CA LEU A 21 1.71 1.75 -27.41
C LEU A 21 1.94 1.32 -28.87
N ILE A 22 2.42 2.25 -29.70
CA ILE A 22 2.57 2.03 -31.14
C ILE A 22 3.76 1.10 -31.40
N SER A 23 4.88 1.35 -30.73
CA SER A 23 6.09 0.54 -30.87
C SER A 23 5.92 -0.85 -30.27
N TRP A 24 5.20 -0.99 -29.14
CA TRP A 24 4.91 -2.32 -28.57
C TRP A 24 4.04 -3.16 -29.50
N LEU A 25 2.99 -2.58 -30.11
CA LEU A 25 2.16 -3.28 -31.10
C LEU A 25 2.96 -3.63 -32.36
N ALA A 26 3.72 -2.67 -32.90
CA ALA A 26 4.52 -2.87 -34.11
C ALA A 26 5.62 -3.93 -33.93
N LEU A 27 6.20 -4.04 -32.72
CA LEU A 27 7.24 -5.03 -32.39
C LEU A 27 6.67 -6.34 -31.83
N GLY A 28 5.34 -6.49 -31.76
CA GLY A 28 4.69 -7.69 -31.22
C GLY A 28 5.05 -7.98 -29.76
N GLY A 29 5.24 -6.92 -28.97
CA GLY A 29 5.64 -6.99 -27.56
C GLY A 29 7.07 -7.52 -27.35
N ARG A 30 7.96 -7.34 -28.32
CA ARG A 30 9.37 -7.78 -28.22
C ARG A 30 10.34 -6.62 -28.33
N CYS A 31 11.51 -6.76 -27.71
CA CYS A 31 12.59 -5.80 -27.88
C CYS A 31 13.14 -5.87 -29.31
N ALA A 32 13.28 -4.70 -29.97
CA ALA A 32 13.82 -4.61 -31.32
C ALA A 32 15.27 -5.13 -31.46
N ASN A 33 16.06 -5.09 -30.37
CA ASN A 33 17.48 -5.44 -30.42
C ASN A 33 17.76 -6.90 -30.02
N CYS A 34 17.11 -7.42 -28.97
CA CYS A 34 17.37 -8.77 -28.46
C CYS A 34 16.19 -9.74 -28.58
N GLY A 35 15.04 -9.29 -29.10
CA GLY A 35 13.83 -10.13 -29.26
C GLY A 35 13.15 -10.56 -27.95
N ALA A 36 13.67 -10.16 -26.79
CA ALA A 36 13.09 -10.49 -25.48
C ALA A 36 11.67 -9.94 -25.36
N LYS A 37 10.76 -10.71 -24.73
CA LYS A 37 9.38 -10.29 -24.50
C LYS A 37 9.33 -9.15 -23.48
N ILE A 38 8.63 -8.09 -23.81
CA ILE A 38 8.36 -6.94 -22.94
C ILE A 38 7.02 -7.19 -22.25
N SER A 39 6.97 -7.00 -20.93
CA SER A 39 5.75 -7.21 -20.15
C SER A 39 4.57 -6.38 -20.69
N PHE A 40 3.40 -7.01 -20.79
CA PHE A 40 2.14 -6.35 -21.18
C PHE A 40 1.75 -5.21 -20.24
N ARG A 41 2.29 -5.19 -19.02
CA ARG A 41 2.11 -4.11 -18.06
C ARG A 41 2.42 -2.73 -18.64
N TYR A 42 3.53 -2.57 -19.35
CA TYR A 42 3.95 -1.27 -19.89
C TYR A 42 2.89 -0.71 -20.85
N PHE A 43 2.39 -1.57 -21.73
CA PHE A 43 1.29 -1.24 -22.63
C PHE A 43 0.03 -0.80 -21.85
N VAL A 44 -0.35 -1.52 -20.79
CA VAL A 44 -1.52 -1.15 -19.98
C VAL A 44 -1.33 0.19 -19.29
N VAL A 45 -0.20 0.44 -18.64
CA VAL A 45 0.09 1.71 -17.94
C VAL A 45 -0.04 2.89 -18.90
N GLU A 46 0.51 2.75 -20.11
CA GLU A 46 0.51 3.80 -21.11
C GLU A 46 -0.86 4.03 -21.71
N LEU A 47 -1.61 2.95 -21.99
CA LEU A 47 -2.97 3.03 -22.50
C LEU A 47 -3.87 3.72 -21.48
N VAL A 48 -3.80 3.30 -20.21
CA VAL A 48 -4.55 3.91 -19.11
C VAL A 48 -4.18 5.38 -18.94
N THR A 49 -2.90 5.73 -19.03
CA THR A 49 -2.44 7.14 -18.97
C THR A 49 -3.02 7.96 -20.12
N ALA A 50 -2.93 7.45 -21.35
CA ALA A 50 -3.45 8.14 -22.54
C ALA A 50 -4.97 8.34 -22.46
N LEU A 51 -5.71 7.31 -22.03
CA LEU A 51 -7.17 7.38 -21.87
C LEU A 51 -7.56 8.38 -20.77
N PHE A 52 -6.89 8.37 -19.63
CA PHE A 52 -7.15 9.36 -18.59
C PHE A 52 -6.82 10.77 -19.03
N PHE A 53 -5.70 10.97 -19.73
CA PHE A 53 -5.32 12.29 -20.21
C PHE A 53 -6.36 12.85 -21.19
N LEU A 54 -6.80 12.02 -22.13
CA LEU A 54 -7.86 12.38 -23.08
C LEU A 54 -9.18 12.69 -22.37
N ALA A 55 -9.63 11.82 -21.46
CA ALA A 55 -10.86 12.01 -20.72
C ALA A 55 -10.82 13.31 -19.89
N ILE A 56 -9.72 13.56 -19.18
CA ILE A 56 -9.53 14.80 -18.40
C ILE A 56 -9.58 16.03 -19.31
N TRP A 57 -8.94 15.98 -20.47
CA TRP A 57 -8.94 17.11 -21.42
C TRP A 57 -10.34 17.45 -21.96
N GLN A 58 -11.17 16.42 -22.16
CA GLN A 58 -12.55 16.61 -22.64
C GLN A 58 -13.51 17.05 -21.54
N SER A 59 -13.25 16.69 -20.29
CA SER A 59 -14.15 16.97 -19.16
C SER A 59 -13.87 18.27 -18.42
N PHE A 60 -12.64 18.80 -18.46
CA PHE A 60 -12.23 19.94 -17.62
C PHE A 60 -11.63 21.11 -18.42
N PRO A 61 -11.72 22.35 -17.91
CA PRO A 61 -10.99 23.49 -18.47
C PRO A 61 -9.48 23.23 -18.51
N TRP A 62 -8.79 23.78 -19.50
CA TRP A 62 -7.38 23.44 -19.77
C TRP A 62 -6.45 23.61 -18.56
N GLN A 63 -6.65 24.62 -17.71
CA GLN A 63 -5.84 24.83 -16.50
C GLN A 63 -6.03 23.72 -15.47
N VAL A 64 -7.29 23.31 -15.25
CA VAL A 64 -7.65 22.23 -14.34
C VAL A 64 -7.19 20.89 -14.91
N ALA A 65 -7.35 20.70 -16.22
CA ALA A 65 -6.91 19.50 -16.93
C ALA A 65 -5.40 19.24 -16.76
N ILE A 66 -4.56 20.27 -16.92
CA ILE A 66 -3.11 20.16 -16.70
C ILE A 66 -2.79 19.74 -15.27
N ALA A 67 -3.45 20.33 -14.27
CA ALA A 67 -3.24 19.94 -12.87
C ALA A 67 -3.70 18.49 -12.62
N TYR A 68 -4.82 18.07 -13.22
CA TYR A 68 -5.31 16.69 -13.12
C TYR A 68 -4.46 15.67 -13.88
N TRP A 69 -3.75 16.06 -14.95
CA TRP A 69 -2.74 15.20 -15.57
C TRP A 69 -1.58 14.91 -14.62
N ILE A 70 -1.12 15.91 -13.87
CA ILE A 70 -0.09 15.73 -12.84
C ILE A 70 -0.63 14.78 -11.75
N PHE A 71 -1.84 15.04 -11.26
CA PHE A 71 -2.49 14.22 -10.24
C PHE A 71 -2.65 12.76 -10.67
N VAL A 72 -3.24 12.51 -11.84
CA VAL A 72 -3.50 11.15 -12.32
C VAL A 72 -2.20 10.41 -12.63
N SER A 73 -1.13 11.12 -13.00
CA SER A 73 0.21 10.51 -13.13
C SER A 73 0.71 9.97 -11.79
N PHE A 74 0.57 10.73 -10.69
CA PHE A 74 0.90 10.23 -9.36
C PHE A 74 -0.01 9.07 -8.94
N LEU A 75 -1.31 9.11 -9.26
CA LEU A 75 -2.24 8.02 -8.97
C LEU A 75 -1.86 6.74 -9.70
N ILE A 76 -1.61 6.81 -11.01
CA ILE A 76 -1.24 5.67 -11.84
C ILE A 76 0.08 5.08 -11.33
N VAL A 77 1.12 5.90 -11.17
CA VAL A 77 2.42 5.43 -10.67
C VAL A 77 2.29 4.81 -9.29
N GLY A 78 1.57 5.45 -8.37
CA GLY A 78 1.31 4.90 -7.03
C GLY A 78 0.57 3.57 -7.08
N THR A 79 -0.48 3.47 -7.88
CA THR A 79 -1.33 2.27 -8.02
C THR A 79 -0.56 1.07 -8.56
N PHE A 80 0.23 1.25 -9.63
CA PHE A 80 0.99 0.14 -10.22
C PHE A 80 2.16 -0.30 -9.35
N ILE A 81 2.82 0.62 -8.64
CA ILE A 81 3.87 0.26 -7.68
C ILE A 81 3.25 -0.49 -6.49
N ASP A 82 2.09 -0.05 -6.00
CA ASP A 82 1.41 -0.71 -4.88
C ASP A 82 0.92 -2.11 -5.25
N PHE A 83 0.40 -2.32 -6.47
CA PHE A 83 0.02 -3.66 -6.94
C PHE A 83 1.18 -4.66 -6.99
N GLU A 84 2.42 -4.19 -7.17
CA GLU A 84 3.58 -5.05 -7.32
C GLU A 84 4.36 -5.25 -6.04
N HIS A 85 4.46 -4.18 -5.26
CA HIS A 85 5.36 -4.12 -4.12
C HIS A 85 4.64 -3.89 -2.79
N PHE A 86 3.31 -3.69 -2.80
CA PHE A 86 2.49 -3.39 -1.61
C PHE A 86 3.01 -2.17 -0.83
N ILE A 87 3.68 -1.25 -1.52
CA ILE A 87 4.22 -0.01 -0.98
C ILE A 87 3.95 1.14 -1.95
N ILE A 88 3.70 2.33 -1.40
CA ILE A 88 3.64 3.57 -2.17
C ILE A 88 4.86 4.44 -1.78
N PRO A 89 5.81 4.70 -2.70
CA PRO A 89 7.02 5.44 -2.37
C PRO A 89 6.75 6.87 -1.91
N ASP A 90 7.53 7.32 -0.92
CA ASP A 90 7.42 8.69 -0.38
C ASP A 90 7.59 9.78 -1.45
N ARG A 91 8.38 9.52 -2.49
CA ARG A 91 8.53 10.47 -3.62
C ARG A 91 7.23 10.68 -4.39
N VAL A 92 6.38 9.65 -4.48
CA VAL A 92 5.07 9.72 -5.14
C VAL A 92 4.06 10.39 -4.21
N THR A 93 4.03 10.02 -2.94
CA THR A 93 3.00 10.50 -2.00
C THR A 93 3.28 11.92 -1.49
N ILE A 94 4.47 12.17 -0.95
CA ILE A 94 4.88 13.50 -0.47
C ILE A 94 5.05 14.44 -1.65
N GLY A 95 5.68 13.97 -2.74
CA GLY A 95 5.80 14.72 -3.98
C GLY A 95 4.43 15.09 -4.56
N GLY A 96 3.49 14.14 -4.58
CA GLY A 96 2.10 14.40 -4.98
C GLY A 96 1.38 15.39 -4.07
N THR A 97 1.56 15.30 -2.75
CA THR A 97 0.95 16.25 -1.80
C THR A 97 1.46 17.67 -2.03
N ILE A 98 2.78 17.84 -2.16
CA ILE A 98 3.40 19.14 -2.45
C ILE A 98 2.92 19.66 -3.80
N ALA A 99 2.93 18.81 -4.84
CA ALA A 99 2.43 19.17 -6.16
C ALA A 99 0.97 19.59 -6.12
N GLY A 100 0.12 18.93 -5.33
CA GLY A 100 -1.30 19.28 -5.18
C GLY A 100 -1.52 20.63 -4.54
N VAL A 101 -0.77 20.96 -3.47
CA VAL A 101 -0.82 22.29 -2.85
C VAL A 101 -0.35 23.36 -3.82
N VAL A 102 0.77 23.13 -4.52
CA VAL A 102 1.29 24.06 -5.53
C VAL A 102 0.28 24.27 -6.67
N CYS A 103 -0.25 23.18 -7.22
CA CYS A 103 -1.26 23.23 -8.28
C CYS A 103 -2.52 23.97 -7.82
N SER A 104 -2.96 23.79 -6.57
CA SER A 104 -4.10 24.50 -6.00
C SER A 104 -3.86 26.00 -5.85
N VAL A 105 -2.65 26.42 -5.49
CA VAL A 105 -2.28 27.84 -5.45
C VAL A 105 -2.22 28.46 -6.85
N VAL A 106 -1.70 27.71 -7.83
CA VAL A 106 -1.60 28.17 -9.23
C VAL A 106 -2.96 28.17 -9.93
N VAL A 107 -3.80 27.19 -9.62
CA VAL A 107 -5.13 26.96 -10.19
C VAL A 107 -6.17 26.92 -9.06
N PRO A 108 -6.60 28.09 -8.53
CA PRO A 108 -7.54 28.17 -7.40
C PRO A 108 -8.89 27.47 -7.63
N ALA A 109 -9.27 27.31 -8.90
CA ALA A 109 -10.47 26.59 -9.32
C ALA A 109 -10.52 25.15 -8.80
N LEU A 110 -9.37 24.49 -8.55
CA LEU A 110 -9.30 23.16 -7.95
C LEU A 110 -9.96 23.09 -6.56
N MET A 111 -9.92 24.20 -5.82
CA MET A 111 -10.45 24.32 -4.46
C MET A 111 -11.75 25.14 -4.40
N GLN A 112 -12.43 25.32 -5.55
CA GLN A 112 -13.69 26.06 -5.67
C GLN A 112 -13.59 27.47 -5.03
N THR A 113 -12.53 28.21 -5.36
CA THR A 113 -12.29 29.57 -4.88
C THR A 113 -11.50 30.39 -5.89
N ASP A 114 -11.66 31.71 -5.85
CA ASP A 114 -10.90 32.63 -6.70
C ASP A 114 -9.58 33.10 -6.05
N SER A 115 -9.45 32.96 -4.74
CA SER A 115 -8.26 33.42 -4.01
C SER A 115 -7.19 32.33 -3.97
N ARG A 116 -5.99 32.64 -4.47
CA ARG A 116 -4.82 31.74 -4.42
C ARG A 116 -4.42 31.35 -3.00
N VAL A 117 -4.52 32.30 -2.07
CA VAL A 117 -4.22 32.04 -0.65
C VAL A 117 -5.26 31.11 -0.04
N ALA A 118 -6.55 31.38 -0.30
CA ALA A 118 -7.63 30.51 0.17
C ALA A 118 -7.51 29.10 -0.42
N ALA A 119 -7.13 28.98 -1.69
CA ALA A 119 -6.92 27.69 -2.35
C ALA A 119 -5.76 26.90 -1.70
N GLY A 120 -4.62 27.55 -1.46
CA GLY A 120 -3.50 26.93 -0.76
C GLY A 120 -3.86 26.44 0.64
N VAL A 121 -4.60 27.26 1.41
CA VAL A 121 -5.07 26.88 2.75
C VAL A 121 -6.05 25.72 2.68
N ARG A 122 -7.04 25.76 1.78
CA ARG A 122 -8.03 24.67 1.60
C ARG A 122 -7.35 23.36 1.20
N ALA A 123 -6.39 23.41 0.27
CA ALA A 123 -5.63 22.24 -0.15
C ALA A 123 -4.79 21.66 0.99
N ALA A 124 -4.10 22.51 1.76
CA ALA A 124 -3.32 22.07 2.92
C ALA A 124 -4.20 21.45 4.02
N LEU A 125 -5.35 22.06 4.31
CA LEU A 125 -6.31 21.52 5.28
C LEU A 125 -6.92 20.21 4.80
N ALA A 126 -7.24 20.09 3.51
CA ALA A 126 -7.74 18.85 2.93
C ALA A 126 -6.69 17.73 2.96
N ALA A 127 -5.42 18.05 2.67
CA ALA A 127 -4.31 17.10 2.80
C ALA A 127 -4.10 16.65 4.25
N ALA A 128 -4.13 17.58 5.19
CA ALA A 128 -4.04 17.28 6.62
C ALA A 128 -5.21 16.40 7.08
N LEU A 129 -6.43 16.71 6.64
CA LEU A 129 -7.61 15.89 6.92
C LEU A 129 -7.42 14.46 6.38
N GLY A 130 -6.97 14.30 5.13
CA GLY A 130 -6.71 12.99 4.53
C GLY A 130 -5.70 12.17 5.31
N TYR A 131 -4.61 12.79 5.75
CA TYR A 131 -3.61 12.12 6.59
C TYR A 131 -4.20 11.71 7.95
N VAL A 132 -4.84 12.65 8.64
CA VAL A 132 -5.34 12.46 10.02
C VAL A 132 -6.47 11.46 10.07
N ILE A 133 -7.43 11.52 9.15
CA ILE A 133 -8.60 10.64 9.20
C ILE A 133 -8.20 9.17 9.02
N LEU A 134 -7.31 8.88 8.06
CA LEU A 134 -6.85 7.52 7.85
C LEU A 134 -5.93 7.07 8.98
N TRP A 135 -5.12 7.97 9.55
CA TRP A 135 -4.35 7.67 10.75
C TRP A 135 -5.25 7.27 11.94
N ILE A 136 -6.34 7.99 12.18
CA ILE A 136 -7.33 7.65 13.22
C ILE A 136 -7.96 6.29 12.95
N VAL A 137 -8.40 6.03 11.71
CA VAL A 137 -9.00 4.74 11.33
C VAL A 137 -8.02 3.59 11.57
N LEU A 138 -6.75 3.78 11.23
CA LEU A 138 -5.71 2.77 11.45
C LEU A 138 -5.41 2.55 12.93
N GLU A 139 -5.37 3.62 13.73
CA GLU A 139 -5.12 3.49 15.16
C GLU A 139 -6.30 2.84 15.88
N ALA A 140 -7.53 3.22 15.52
CA ALA A 140 -8.75 2.57 15.99
C ALA A 140 -8.80 1.09 15.59
N GLY A 141 -8.42 0.76 14.35
CA GLY A 141 -8.32 -0.62 13.86
C GLY A 141 -7.28 -1.43 14.62
N LYS A 142 -6.12 -0.85 14.95
CA LYS A 142 -5.13 -1.51 15.81
C LYS A 142 -5.66 -1.73 17.22
N ILE A 143 -6.40 -0.80 17.80
CA ILE A 143 -6.98 -0.98 19.13
C ILE A 143 -8.04 -2.10 19.10
N ALA A 144 -8.88 -2.13 18.07
CA ALA A 144 -9.95 -3.11 17.92
C ALA A 144 -9.46 -4.53 17.60
N PHE A 145 -8.39 -4.68 16.78
CA PHE A 145 -7.94 -5.96 16.23
C PHE A 145 -6.49 -6.33 16.60
N GLY A 146 -5.88 -5.61 17.55
CA GLY A 146 -4.43 -5.42 17.70
C GLY A 146 -3.53 -6.62 17.98
N ARG A 147 -4.08 -7.82 18.20
CA ARG A 147 -3.27 -9.03 18.37
C ARG A 147 -3.99 -10.21 17.76
N LYS A 148 -3.34 -10.89 16.82
CA LYS A 148 -3.83 -12.19 16.34
C LYS A 148 -3.36 -13.23 17.35
N ARG A 149 -4.30 -13.73 18.16
CA ARG A 149 -4.06 -14.85 19.08
C ARG A 149 -4.43 -16.13 18.35
N ILE A 150 -3.45 -16.99 18.14
CA ILE A 150 -3.64 -18.34 17.61
C ILE A 150 -3.44 -19.28 18.80
N GLU A 151 -4.50 -19.97 19.18
CA GLU A 151 -4.43 -21.09 20.11
C GLU A 151 -4.44 -22.36 19.26
N PHE A 152 -3.46 -23.23 19.48
CA PHE A 152 -3.34 -24.49 18.74
C PHE A 152 -4.11 -25.59 19.47
N ASP A 153 -4.88 -26.39 18.73
CA ASP A 153 -5.67 -27.50 19.29
C ASP A 153 -4.80 -28.59 19.92
N ALA A 154 -3.53 -28.69 19.48
CA ALA A 154 -2.53 -29.60 20.02
C ALA A 154 -1.17 -28.88 20.21
N PRO A 155 -0.30 -29.37 21.11
CA PRO A 155 1.05 -28.85 21.25
C PRO A 155 1.78 -28.89 19.91
N THR A 156 2.13 -27.72 19.38
CA THR A 156 2.65 -27.57 18.02
C THR A 156 4.14 -27.25 18.08
N PRO A 157 5.02 -28.00 17.38
CA PRO A 157 6.43 -27.70 17.35
C PRO A 157 6.68 -26.39 16.60
N PHE A 158 7.61 -25.59 17.11
CA PHE A 158 8.12 -24.42 16.42
C PHE A 158 9.64 -24.45 16.34
N THR A 159 10.19 -23.76 15.35
CA THR A 159 11.62 -23.64 15.14
C THR A 159 11.95 -22.26 14.60
N TRP A 160 12.96 -21.62 15.19
CA TRP A 160 13.60 -20.42 14.70
C TRP A 160 15.07 -20.77 14.40
N LYS A 161 15.54 -20.47 13.19
CA LYS A 161 16.90 -20.81 12.77
C LYS A 161 17.52 -19.63 12.02
N LYS A 162 18.68 -19.17 12.49
CA LYS A 162 19.40 -18.06 11.86
C LYS A 162 19.87 -18.44 10.45
N ARG A 163 19.72 -17.51 9.50
CA ARG A 163 20.12 -17.67 8.10
C ARG A 163 20.72 -16.36 7.58
N ASP A 164 22.05 -16.30 7.50
CA ASP A 164 22.81 -15.13 7.03
C ASP A 164 22.31 -13.82 7.70
N ASP A 165 21.59 -12.97 6.96
CA ASP A 165 21.04 -11.67 7.38
C ASP A 165 19.58 -11.72 7.88
N ASP A 166 18.94 -12.89 7.93
CA ASP A 166 17.56 -13.10 8.42
C ASP A 166 17.45 -14.42 9.23
N ALA A 167 16.25 -14.93 9.45
CA ALA A 167 16.02 -16.25 10.05
C ALA A 167 14.77 -16.93 9.49
N ASP A 168 14.78 -18.26 9.48
CA ASP A 168 13.59 -19.05 9.16
C ASP A 168 12.77 -19.27 10.44
N PHE A 169 11.46 -19.04 10.39
CA PHE A 169 10.55 -19.29 11.50
C PHE A 169 9.39 -20.18 11.07
N ILE A 170 9.34 -21.37 11.67
CA ILE A 170 8.41 -22.46 11.33
C ILE A 170 7.55 -22.76 12.54
N VAL A 171 6.23 -22.83 12.36
CA VAL A 171 5.28 -23.24 13.41
C VAL A 171 4.30 -24.24 12.82
N GLY A 172 4.40 -25.51 13.23
CA GLY A 172 3.60 -26.58 12.65
C GLY A 172 3.91 -26.78 11.16
N SER A 173 2.91 -26.58 10.30
CA SER A 173 3.02 -26.66 8.84
C SER A 173 3.29 -25.32 8.16
N GLU A 174 3.25 -24.22 8.91
CA GLU A 174 3.44 -22.87 8.37
C GLU A 174 4.93 -22.48 8.48
N GLU A 175 5.51 -22.08 7.36
CA GLU A 175 6.91 -21.65 7.23
C GLU A 175 6.94 -20.22 6.68
N GLY A 176 7.78 -19.36 7.26
CA GLY A 176 7.96 -17.99 6.80
C GLY A 176 9.29 -17.40 7.27
N LEU A 177 9.64 -16.25 6.70
CA LEU A 177 10.85 -15.52 7.10
C LEU A 177 10.60 -14.73 8.40
N TRP A 178 11.60 -14.65 9.27
CA TRP A 178 11.50 -13.98 10.56
C TRP A 178 11.16 -12.51 10.40
N SER A 179 11.79 -11.84 9.45
CA SER A 179 11.50 -10.45 9.07
C SER A 179 10.02 -10.20 8.71
N GLU A 180 9.26 -11.21 8.28
CA GLU A 180 7.85 -11.06 7.94
C GLU A 180 6.93 -10.89 9.16
N TYR A 181 7.38 -11.33 10.34
CA TYR A 181 6.63 -11.26 11.59
C TYR A 181 6.81 -9.93 12.33
N PHE A 182 7.81 -9.12 11.97
CA PHE A 182 8.13 -7.85 12.62
C PHE A 182 8.20 -6.72 11.59
N ALA A 183 7.17 -5.88 11.54
CA ALA A 183 7.16 -4.71 10.67
C ALA A 183 7.82 -3.48 11.33
N ARG A 184 7.93 -3.48 12.66
CA ARG A 184 8.50 -2.38 13.46
C ARG A 184 9.46 -2.88 14.53
N GLU A 185 10.42 -2.04 14.91
CA GLU A 185 11.33 -2.29 16.04
C GLU A 185 10.62 -2.50 17.40
N LYS A 186 9.37 -2.05 17.54
CA LYS A 186 8.57 -2.17 18.77
C LYS A 186 7.61 -3.37 18.76
N ASP A 187 7.57 -4.14 17.68
CA ASP A 187 6.67 -5.28 17.57
C ASP A 187 7.15 -6.42 18.49
N HIS A 188 6.17 -7.11 19.09
CA HIS A 188 6.40 -8.19 20.04
C HIS A 188 5.64 -9.43 19.62
N LEU A 189 6.35 -10.52 19.35
CA LEU A 189 5.77 -11.84 19.13
C LEU A 189 5.88 -12.63 20.43
N LEU A 190 4.75 -13.16 20.92
CA LEU A 190 4.72 -13.95 22.14
C LEU A 190 4.43 -15.42 21.81
N LEU A 191 5.27 -16.30 22.32
CA LEU A 191 5.10 -17.74 22.26
C LEU A 191 4.96 -18.28 23.69
N GLN A 192 3.81 -18.88 23.99
CA GLN A 192 3.64 -19.63 25.23
C GLN A 192 4.06 -21.07 24.96
N CYS A 193 5.16 -21.48 25.59
CA CYS A 193 5.81 -22.75 25.30
C CYS A 193 5.75 -23.68 26.51
N ASP A 194 5.53 -24.96 26.23
CA ASP A 194 5.62 -26.01 27.25
C ASP A 194 7.09 -26.35 27.50
N GLU A 195 7.89 -26.45 26.44
CA GLU A 195 9.33 -26.70 26.48
C GLU A 195 10.02 -25.90 25.37
N VAL A 196 11.17 -25.32 25.67
CA VAL A 196 12.00 -24.54 24.75
C VAL A 196 13.46 -24.88 24.95
N ARG A 197 14.17 -24.99 23.84
CA ARG A 197 15.63 -25.03 23.80
C ARG A 197 16.15 -23.86 22.97
N ILE A 198 17.00 -23.04 23.57
CA ILE A 198 17.74 -21.95 22.94
C ILE A 198 19.22 -22.36 22.93
N ASP A 199 19.74 -22.76 21.76
CA ASP A 199 21.04 -23.40 21.61
C ASP A 199 21.25 -24.55 22.63
N ASP A 200 22.14 -24.36 23.61
CA ASP A 200 22.46 -25.37 24.65
C ASP A 200 21.63 -25.21 25.94
N ARG A 201 20.71 -24.25 26.02
CA ARG A 201 19.91 -23.96 27.21
C ARG A 201 18.48 -24.45 27.06
N GLU A 202 17.99 -25.19 28.03
CA GLU A 202 16.61 -25.67 28.09
C GLU A 202 15.80 -24.89 29.13
N TYR A 203 14.56 -24.55 28.76
CA TYR A 203 13.58 -23.84 29.56
C TYR A 203 12.27 -24.62 29.52
N GLY A 204 11.71 -24.94 30.69
CA GLY A 204 10.38 -25.54 30.81
C GLY A 204 9.33 -24.49 31.16
N GLY A 205 8.18 -24.51 30.49
CA GLY A 205 7.01 -23.71 30.85
C GLY A 205 7.19 -22.19 30.72
N VAL A 206 7.88 -21.72 29.68
CA VAL A 206 8.24 -20.30 29.51
C VAL A 206 7.37 -19.58 28.48
N THR A 207 7.11 -18.29 28.71
CA THR A 207 6.63 -17.39 27.66
C THR A 207 7.81 -16.67 27.03
N LEU A 208 8.12 -17.00 25.78
CA LEU A 208 9.12 -16.27 25.00
C LEU A 208 8.50 -14.99 24.45
N SER A 209 9.16 -13.86 24.72
CA SER A 209 8.81 -12.56 24.15
C SER A 209 9.89 -12.13 23.18
N PHE A 210 9.60 -12.27 21.89
CA PHE A 210 10.49 -11.90 20.81
C PHE A 210 10.26 -10.46 20.37
N ARG A 211 11.37 -9.75 20.12
CA ARG A 211 11.45 -8.61 19.21
C ARG A 211 12.29 -9.05 18.01
N TYR A 212 12.39 -8.18 17.00
CA TYR A 212 13.17 -8.46 15.79
C TYR A 212 14.61 -8.91 16.09
N ASP A 213 15.28 -8.27 17.06
CA ASP A 213 16.72 -8.43 17.35
C ASP A 213 17.02 -9.23 18.63
N ARG A 214 16.01 -9.58 19.43
CA ARG A 214 16.22 -10.20 20.75
C ARG A 214 15.04 -11.06 21.18
N VAL A 215 15.33 -12.07 21.99
CA VAL A 215 14.35 -12.89 22.68
C VAL A 215 14.48 -12.71 24.19
N ASN A 216 13.35 -12.58 24.87
CA ASN A 216 13.29 -12.59 26.33
C ASN A 216 12.63 -13.90 26.79
N ALA A 217 13.37 -14.67 27.60
CA ALA A 217 12.89 -15.85 28.30
C ALA A 217 12.98 -15.58 29.82
N GLU A 218 11.84 -15.40 30.49
CA GLU A 218 11.77 -15.16 31.94
C GLU A 218 12.70 -14.05 32.48
N GLY A 219 12.75 -12.91 31.78
CA GLY A 219 13.60 -11.77 32.17
C GLY A 219 15.03 -11.84 31.65
N HIS A 220 15.46 -12.98 31.10
CA HIS A 220 16.75 -13.11 30.43
C HIS A 220 16.61 -12.66 28.97
N VAL A 221 17.23 -11.52 28.64
CA VAL A 221 17.26 -10.97 27.28
C VAL A 221 18.50 -11.50 26.56
N LEU A 222 18.29 -12.21 25.46
CA LEU A 222 19.32 -12.72 24.56
C LEU A 222 19.20 -12.01 23.21
N MET A 223 20.31 -11.54 22.65
CA MET A 223 20.32 -10.98 21.30
C MET A 223 20.26 -12.14 20.30
N LEU A 224 19.36 -12.05 19.33
CA LEU A 224 19.20 -13.09 18.30
C LEU A 224 20.43 -13.18 17.38
N ASP A 225 21.25 -12.12 17.33
CA ASP A 225 22.54 -12.17 16.63
C ASP A 225 23.49 -13.21 17.22
N ASP A 226 23.40 -13.46 18.52
CA ASP A 226 24.26 -14.40 19.26
C ASP A 226 23.64 -15.82 19.37
N VAL A 227 22.41 -16.00 18.87
CA VAL A 227 21.67 -17.26 18.94
C VAL A 227 21.63 -17.93 17.58
N THR A 228 21.94 -19.22 17.52
CA THR A 228 21.93 -19.96 16.24
C THR A 228 20.58 -20.62 15.97
N HIS A 229 19.96 -21.15 17.02
CA HIS A 229 18.78 -21.99 16.90
C HIS A 229 17.90 -21.93 18.15
N ILE A 230 16.59 -21.81 17.94
CA ILE A 230 15.58 -21.95 18.99
C ILE A 230 14.54 -22.95 18.53
N SER A 231 14.25 -23.94 19.37
CA SER A 231 13.25 -24.97 19.07
C SER A 231 12.39 -25.24 20.29
N GLY A 232 11.12 -25.57 20.11
CA GLY A 232 10.27 -25.92 21.24
C GLY A 232 8.87 -26.30 20.82
N VAL A 233 8.01 -26.43 21.82
CA VAL A 233 6.58 -26.75 21.62
C VAL A 233 5.75 -25.61 22.17
N THR A 234 4.87 -25.05 21.34
CA THR A 234 3.99 -23.95 21.70
C THR A 234 2.52 -24.36 21.63
N ARG A 235 1.72 -23.81 22.55
CA ARG A 235 0.25 -23.93 22.53
C ARG A 235 -0.43 -22.64 22.11
N LYS A 236 0.27 -21.51 22.19
CA LYS A 236 -0.28 -20.20 21.93
C LYS A 236 0.75 -19.29 21.31
N LEU A 237 0.39 -18.75 20.15
CA LEU A 237 1.17 -17.78 19.40
C LEU A 237 0.38 -16.47 19.32
N VAL A 238 0.99 -15.37 19.75
CA VAL A 238 0.42 -14.03 19.65
C VAL A 238 1.29 -13.20 18.73
N ILE A 239 0.77 -12.91 17.53
CA ILE A 239 1.46 -12.11 16.51
C ILE A 239 0.90 -10.68 16.54
N PRO A 240 1.75 -9.65 16.51
CA PRO A 240 1.31 -8.27 16.33
C PRO A 240 0.71 -8.11 14.93
N ARG A 241 -0.50 -7.55 14.84
CA ARG A 241 -1.19 -7.35 13.57
C ARG A 241 -0.98 -5.90 13.11
N GLU A 242 -0.26 -5.69 12.01
CA GLU A 242 -0.33 -4.40 11.31
C GLU A 242 -1.61 -4.32 10.49
N ALA A 243 -2.32 -3.20 10.63
CA ALA A 243 -3.57 -2.95 9.94
C ALA A 243 -3.35 -2.42 8.50
N MET A 244 -2.23 -1.74 8.21
CA MET A 244 -1.89 -1.21 6.87
C MET A 244 -0.57 -0.41 6.87
N GLY A 245 0.03 -0.22 5.69
CA GLY A 245 1.23 0.60 5.48
C GLY A 245 0.96 2.12 5.58
N ARG A 246 1.98 2.89 6.00
CA ARG A 246 1.87 4.37 6.11
C ARG A 246 1.78 5.11 4.77
N GLY A 247 2.05 4.42 3.65
CA GLY A 247 1.98 4.99 2.31
C GLY A 247 0.59 5.53 1.98
N ASP A 248 -0.46 4.81 2.37
CA ASP A 248 -1.85 5.15 2.07
C ASP A 248 -2.31 6.46 2.72
N LEU A 249 -1.79 6.79 3.92
CA LEU A 249 -2.09 8.04 4.62
C LEU A 249 -1.59 9.23 3.81
N LYS A 250 -0.35 9.14 3.33
CA LYS A 250 0.28 10.19 2.52
C LYS A 250 -0.36 10.26 1.13
N PHE A 251 -0.81 9.11 0.61
CA PHE A 251 -1.52 9.05 -0.66
C PHE A 251 -2.91 9.72 -0.57
N LEU A 252 -3.65 9.47 0.51
CA LEU A 252 -4.92 10.15 0.78
C LEU A 252 -4.74 11.65 1.05
N ALA A 253 -3.62 12.05 1.66
CA ALA A 253 -3.24 13.45 1.78
C ALA A 253 -3.02 14.10 0.40
N ALA A 254 -2.35 13.42 -0.53
CA ALA A 254 -2.20 13.89 -1.90
C ALA A 254 -3.54 14.03 -2.63
N ILE A 255 -4.46 13.06 -2.46
CA ILE A 255 -5.84 13.16 -2.97
C ILE A 255 -6.54 14.42 -2.45
N GLY A 256 -6.44 14.67 -1.13
CA GLY A 256 -7.00 15.88 -0.52
C GLY A 256 -6.39 17.18 -1.06
N ALA A 257 -5.08 17.19 -1.31
CA ALA A 257 -4.39 18.37 -1.85
C ALA A 257 -4.86 18.77 -3.27
N PHE A 258 -5.32 17.81 -4.09
CA PHE A 258 -5.79 18.07 -5.45
C PHE A 258 -7.30 18.21 -5.57
N LEU A 259 -8.08 17.41 -4.82
CA LEU A 259 -9.53 17.29 -5.00
C LEU A 259 -10.35 17.85 -3.81
N GLY A 260 -9.67 18.24 -2.73
CA GLY A 260 -10.30 18.83 -1.54
C GLY A 260 -10.86 17.80 -0.55
N TRP A 261 -11.43 18.31 0.54
CA TRP A 261 -11.83 17.50 1.70
C TRP A 261 -12.98 16.53 1.42
N ARG A 262 -13.91 16.88 0.52
CA ARG A 262 -15.03 16.00 0.15
C ARG A 262 -14.54 14.75 -0.57
N ALA A 263 -13.55 14.92 -1.45
CA ALA A 263 -12.90 13.83 -2.15
C ALA A 263 -12.19 12.87 -1.20
N VAL A 264 -11.58 13.38 -0.13
CA VAL A 264 -10.95 12.56 0.91
C VAL A 264 -11.95 11.59 1.52
N LEU A 265 -13.09 12.11 1.99
CA LEU A 265 -14.12 11.30 2.65
C LEU A 265 -14.71 10.28 1.67
N PHE A 266 -15.03 10.71 0.45
CA PHE A 266 -15.57 9.82 -0.56
C PHE A 266 -14.57 8.74 -0.97
N SER A 267 -13.30 9.09 -1.21
CA SER A 267 -12.29 8.13 -1.66
C SER A 267 -12.01 7.08 -0.58
N LEU A 268 -12.00 7.48 0.68
CA LEU A 268 -11.89 6.56 1.81
C LEU A 268 -13.06 5.58 1.86
N PHE A 269 -14.29 6.08 1.74
CA PHE A 269 -15.50 5.26 1.78
C PHE A 269 -15.63 4.34 0.56
N ALA A 270 -15.47 4.88 -0.66
CA ALA A 270 -15.52 4.12 -1.89
C ALA A 270 -14.39 3.07 -1.93
N GLY A 271 -13.19 3.44 -1.49
CA GLY A 271 -12.06 2.53 -1.41
C GLY A 271 -12.30 1.37 -0.45
N SER A 272 -12.83 1.64 0.76
CA SER A 272 -13.16 0.59 1.72
C SER A 272 -14.31 -0.30 1.26
N LEU A 273 -15.32 0.26 0.60
CA LEU A 273 -16.44 -0.49 0.02
C LEU A 273 -15.96 -1.45 -1.09
N VAL A 274 -15.19 -0.94 -2.06
CA VAL A 274 -14.65 -1.76 -3.15
C VAL A 274 -13.71 -2.84 -2.62
N GLY A 275 -12.81 -2.49 -1.69
CA GLY A 275 -11.91 -3.44 -1.05
C GLY A 275 -12.67 -4.55 -0.30
N SER A 276 -13.75 -4.20 0.40
CA SER A 276 -14.60 -5.16 1.11
C SER A 276 -15.35 -6.10 0.17
N ILE A 277 -15.90 -5.57 -0.93
CA ILE A 277 -16.57 -6.38 -1.96
C ILE A 277 -15.58 -7.36 -2.59
N ILE A 278 -14.39 -6.91 -2.99
CA ILE A 278 -13.36 -7.78 -3.56
C ILE A 278 -12.91 -8.83 -2.55
N GLY A 279 -12.69 -8.44 -1.29
CA GLY A 279 -12.36 -9.38 -0.22
C GLY A 279 -13.45 -10.43 0.05
N LEU A 280 -14.72 -10.04 -0.06
CA LEU A 280 -15.85 -10.98 0.08
C LEU A 280 -15.92 -11.94 -1.12
N VAL A 281 -15.72 -11.44 -2.34
CA VAL A 281 -15.73 -12.26 -3.56
C VAL A 281 -14.59 -13.28 -3.53
N THR A 282 -13.38 -12.89 -3.11
CA THR A 282 -12.25 -13.84 -3.01
C THR A 282 -12.47 -14.90 -1.94
N LEU A 283 -13.10 -14.54 -0.82
CA LEU A 283 -13.51 -15.47 0.24
C LEU A 283 -14.51 -16.50 -0.28
N VAL A 284 -15.57 -16.05 -0.97
CA VAL A 284 -16.62 -16.92 -1.52
C VAL A 284 -16.06 -17.83 -2.62
N ALA A 285 -15.08 -17.35 -3.39
CA ALA A 285 -14.40 -18.15 -4.43
C ALA A 285 -13.44 -19.23 -3.86
N GLY A 286 -13.40 -19.43 -2.55
CA GLY A 286 -12.62 -20.49 -1.90
C GLY A 286 -11.10 -20.27 -1.92
N LYS A 287 -10.63 -19.07 -2.29
CA LYS A 287 -9.21 -18.73 -2.18
C LYS A 287 -8.90 -18.34 -0.74
N PRO A 288 -7.85 -18.90 -0.11
CA PRO A 288 -7.48 -18.51 1.24
C PRO A 288 -7.12 -17.02 1.27
N VAL A 289 -7.96 -16.22 1.95
CA VAL A 289 -7.76 -14.77 2.19
C VAL A 289 -6.67 -14.54 3.26
N TRP A 290 -6.18 -15.62 3.86
CA TRP A 290 -5.06 -15.58 4.79
C TRP A 290 -3.79 -15.17 4.04
N SER A 291 -3.31 -13.95 4.32
CA SER A 291 -2.06 -13.38 3.83
C SER A 291 -2.06 -12.66 2.47
N ALA A 292 -3.21 -12.56 1.77
CA ALA A 292 -3.30 -11.61 0.66
C ALA A 292 -3.31 -10.19 1.24
N LYS A 293 -2.12 -9.58 1.43
CA LYS A 293 -1.97 -8.15 1.69
C LYS A 293 -2.68 -7.42 0.54
N LEU A 294 -3.93 -7.00 0.72
CA LEU A 294 -4.63 -6.28 -0.34
C LEU A 294 -4.09 -4.83 -0.35
N PRO A 295 -3.55 -4.36 -1.49
CA PRO A 295 -3.04 -3.00 -1.59
C PRO A 295 -4.22 -2.04 -1.55
N PHE A 296 -4.27 -1.17 -0.54
CA PHE A 296 -5.40 -0.25 -0.34
C PHE A 296 -5.29 0.99 -1.23
N GLY A 297 -4.07 1.36 -1.65
CA GLY A 297 -3.79 2.47 -2.55
C GLY A 297 -4.62 2.45 -3.83
N PRO A 298 -4.68 1.34 -4.59
CA PRO A 298 -5.53 1.20 -5.77
C PRO A 298 -7.01 1.50 -5.53
N TYR A 299 -7.55 1.10 -4.38
CA TYR A 299 -8.95 1.36 -4.05
C TYR A 299 -9.18 2.84 -3.71
N LEU A 300 -8.23 3.48 -3.03
CA LEU A 300 -8.25 4.93 -2.82
C LEU A 300 -8.14 5.70 -4.15
N ALA A 301 -7.26 5.27 -5.05
CA ALA A 301 -7.10 5.86 -6.38
C ALA A 301 -8.39 5.74 -7.20
N PHE A 302 -9.05 4.57 -7.14
CA PHE A 302 -10.36 4.38 -7.77
C PHE A 302 -11.42 5.35 -7.22
N GLY A 303 -11.49 5.48 -5.90
CA GLY A 303 -12.39 6.44 -5.25
C GLY A 303 -12.10 7.89 -5.67
N ALA A 304 -10.82 8.26 -5.77
CA ALA A 304 -10.41 9.60 -6.16
C ALA A 304 -10.72 9.91 -7.63
N VAL A 305 -10.46 8.98 -8.55
CA VAL A 305 -10.83 9.11 -9.97
C VAL A 305 -12.34 9.21 -10.13
N THR A 306 -13.10 8.39 -9.40
CA THR A 306 -14.57 8.44 -9.42
C THR A 306 -15.08 9.79 -8.93
N TRP A 307 -14.53 10.31 -7.84
CA TRP A 307 -14.87 11.64 -7.35
C TRP A 307 -14.48 12.75 -8.34
N MET A 308 -13.30 12.66 -8.95
CA MET A 308 -12.82 13.65 -9.91
C MET A 308 -13.80 13.85 -11.06
N PHE A 309 -14.29 12.76 -11.67
CA PHE A 309 -15.21 12.84 -12.81
C PHE A 309 -16.68 13.01 -12.43
N PHE A 310 -17.12 12.42 -11.32
CA PHE A 310 -18.54 12.29 -10.99
C PHE A 310 -18.93 12.96 -9.67
N GLY A 311 -18.01 13.59 -8.94
CA GLY A 311 -18.24 14.13 -7.60
C GLY A 311 -19.39 15.13 -7.54
N GLU A 312 -19.48 16.06 -8.49
CA GLU A 312 -20.57 17.04 -8.55
C GLU A 312 -21.93 16.38 -8.83
N VAL A 313 -21.96 15.38 -9.74
CA VAL A 313 -23.19 14.63 -10.05
C VAL A 313 -23.64 13.81 -8.82
N LEU A 314 -22.71 13.17 -8.14
CA LEU A 314 -22.98 12.39 -6.93
C LEU A 314 -23.49 13.27 -5.79
N LEU A 315 -22.90 14.45 -5.60
CA LEU A 315 -23.36 15.43 -4.62
C LEU A 315 -24.77 15.92 -4.92
N HIS A 316 -25.06 16.22 -6.19
CA HIS A 316 -26.39 16.65 -6.61
C HIS A 316 -27.43 15.55 -6.38
N TRP A 317 -27.14 14.32 -6.80
CA TRP A 317 -28.00 13.16 -6.58
C TRP A 317 -28.25 12.87 -5.09
N TYR A 318 -27.22 12.97 -4.26
CA TYR A 318 -27.37 12.81 -2.81
C TYR A 318 -28.22 13.94 -2.19
N GLY A 319 -28.05 15.17 -2.70
CA GLY A 319 -28.88 16.30 -2.32
C GLY A 319 -30.36 16.12 -2.67
N THR A 320 -30.68 15.51 -3.82
CA THR A 320 -32.08 15.24 -4.20
C THR A 320 -32.73 14.12 -3.38
N LEU A 321 -31.94 13.22 -2.77
CA LEU A 321 -32.45 12.18 -1.87
C LEU A 321 -32.75 12.69 -0.46
N LEU A 322 -32.02 13.71 0.00
CA LEU A 322 -32.22 14.33 1.32
C LEU A 322 -33.13 15.56 1.29
N GLY A 323 -33.38 16.11 0.11
CA GLY A 323 -34.41 17.12 -0.09
C GLY A 323 -35.81 16.49 -0.14
N PRO A 324 -36.85 17.18 0.36
CA PRO A 324 -38.24 16.76 0.21
C PRO A 324 -38.72 16.75 -1.25
#